data_AF-A0A815SQ81-F1
#
_entry.id   AF-A0A815SQ81-F1
#
_cell.length_a   1.000
_cell.length_b   1.000
_cell.length_c   1.000
_cell.angle_alpha   90.00
_cell.angle_beta   90.00
_cell.angle_gamma   90.00
#
_symmetry.space_group_name_H-M   'P 1'
#
loop_
_entity.id
_entity.type
_entity.pdbx_description
1 polymer ?
#
loop_
_entity_poly.entity_id
_entity_poly.type
_entity_poly.pdbx_seq_one_letter_code
_entity_poly.pdbx_strand_id
1 'polypeptide(L)'
;MSNLEELTLFLKVIRTQLPYIDGTHLFNDILINMLLLNKFTFSINTHVLDGDVKIDLPTNNDIQNSFIKIGYKQVDSYVDVNLSKIGAKCHVYSLPYEFDTFFDLTNSFRRGNFDKVRCLAMHDIHPFEHDYFKIISQDFPFLQKLTVINSEPQKNKQHSSTLITFAQLNELYLMDVHIDYVEQFLFETNTRLPRLNYLTINYEPLAIVTNNFMNDAARFNCSQLRNIYICEPFVRPENFHSYFTSL
;
A
#
# COMPACT_ATOMS: atom_id res chain seq x y z
N MET A 1 13.37 -30.42 -8.29
CA MET A 1 13.26 -29.32 -9.29
C MET A 1 14.66 -28.97 -9.80
N SER A 2 15.36 -29.90 -10.47
CA SER A 2 16.83 -29.80 -10.65
C SER A 2 17.30 -28.90 -11.80
N ASN A 3 16.41 -28.40 -12.65
CA ASN A 3 16.77 -27.66 -13.89
C ASN A 3 16.19 -26.24 -13.94
N LEU A 4 15.82 -25.64 -12.80
CA LEU A 4 15.25 -24.30 -12.79
C LEU A 4 16.37 -23.26 -12.79
N GLU A 5 16.46 -22.47 -13.87
CA GLU A 5 17.46 -21.41 -14.02
C GLU A 5 16.95 -20.05 -13.52
N GLU A 6 15.66 -19.76 -13.73
CA GLU A 6 15.03 -18.52 -13.28
C GLU A 6 13.83 -18.80 -12.38
N LEU A 7 13.70 -18.03 -11.28
CA LEU A 7 12.56 -18.10 -10.38
C LEU A 7 12.12 -16.69 -9.99
N THR A 8 10.82 -16.43 -10.13
CA THR A 8 10.16 -15.24 -9.58
C THR A 8 9.26 -15.68 -8.43
N LEU A 9 9.54 -15.22 -7.21
CA LEU A 9 8.84 -15.60 -5.99
C LEU A 9 8.12 -14.41 -5.36
N PHE A 10 6.80 -14.47 -5.34
CA PHE A 10 6.00 -13.65 -4.43
C PHE A 10 5.59 -14.51 -3.23
N LEU A 11 5.99 -14.11 -2.02
CA LEU A 11 5.68 -14.83 -0.80
C LEU A 11 5.07 -13.89 0.24
N LYS A 12 3.90 -14.25 0.77
CA LYS A 12 3.32 -13.61 1.95
C LYS A 12 3.09 -14.68 3.01
N VAL A 13 3.71 -14.51 4.17
CA VAL A 13 3.69 -15.49 5.26
C VAL A 13 3.39 -14.81 6.58
N ILE A 14 2.59 -15.48 7.40
CA ILE A 14 2.37 -15.14 8.80
C ILE A 14 3.17 -16.14 9.64
N ARG A 15 4.00 -15.65 10.54
CA ARG A 15 4.81 -16.47 11.46
C ARG A 15 4.43 -16.16 12.90
N THR A 16 4.34 -17.21 13.71
CA THR A 16 4.14 -17.13 15.16
C THR A 16 5.38 -17.67 15.84
N GLN A 17 5.90 -16.96 16.85
CA GLN A 17 7.08 -17.39 17.63
C GLN A 17 8.37 -17.57 16.79
N LEU A 18 8.45 -16.97 15.60
CA LEU A 18 9.61 -17.03 14.70
C LEU A 18 9.92 -15.63 14.15
N PRO A 19 11.20 -15.30 13.88
CA PRO A 19 11.58 -14.01 13.32
C PRO A 19 11.17 -13.89 11.84
N TYR A 20 11.50 -12.78 11.19
CA TYR A 20 11.28 -12.61 9.75
C TYR A 20 12.01 -13.67 8.91
N ILE A 21 11.54 -13.90 7.68
CA ILE A 21 12.34 -14.63 6.69
C ILE A 21 13.49 -13.72 6.25
N ASP A 22 14.71 -14.09 6.63
CA ASP A 22 15.94 -13.43 6.20
C ASP A 22 16.63 -14.23 5.08
N GLY A 23 17.76 -13.73 4.59
CA GLY A 23 18.52 -14.40 3.53
C GLY A 23 19.00 -15.80 3.94
N THR A 24 19.39 -15.99 5.20
CA THR A 24 19.89 -17.29 5.70
C THR A 24 18.80 -18.35 5.65
N HIS A 25 17.60 -18.02 6.14
CA HIS A 25 16.43 -18.91 6.08
C HIS A 25 16.11 -19.26 4.63
N LEU A 26 16.03 -18.26 3.75
CA LEU A 26 15.70 -18.47 2.35
C LEU A 26 16.73 -19.36 1.64
N PHE A 27 18.02 -19.18 1.96
CA PHE A 27 19.08 -20.00 1.40
C PHE A 27 18.96 -21.45 1.83
N ASN A 28 18.84 -21.69 3.14
CA ASN A 28 18.81 -23.04 3.71
C ASN A 28 17.55 -23.82 3.30
N ASP A 29 16.40 -23.15 3.21
CA ASP A 29 15.11 -23.83 2.99
C ASP A 29 14.77 -23.99 1.50
N ILE A 30 15.22 -23.05 0.65
CA ILE A 30 14.82 -23.00 -0.75
C ILE A 30 16.03 -23.11 -1.67
N LEU A 31 16.98 -22.17 -1.57
CA LEU A 31 17.99 -21.98 -2.62
C LEU A 31 19.05 -23.08 -2.66
N ILE A 32 19.36 -23.71 -1.53
CA ILE A 32 20.35 -24.81 -1.48
C ILE A 32 19.98 -26.00 -2.38
N ASN A 33 18.68 -26.16 -2.67
CA ASN A 33 18.15 -27.21 -3.51
C ASN A 33 18.02 -26.80 -5.00
N MET A 34 18.38 -25.55 -5.34
CA MET A 34 18.22 -24.96 -6.67
C MET A 34 19.58 -24.55 -7.26
N LEU A 35 20.48 -25.52 -7.41
CA LEU A 35 21.89 -25.28 -7.79
C LEU A 35 22.09 -24.64 -9.17
N LEU A 36 21.11 -24.74 -10.07
CA LEU A 36 21.16 -24.14 -11.41
C LEU A 36 20.49 -22.75 -11.47
N LEU A 37 19.94 -22.26 -10.35
CA LEU A 37 19.26 -20.98 -10.31
C LEU A 37 20.26 -19.83 -10.49
N ASN A 38 20.18 -19.16 -11.63
CA ASN A 38 21.04 -18.04 -11.99
C ASN A 38 20.35 -16.68 -11.75
N LYS A 39 19.01 -16.65 -11.79
CA LYS A 39 18.21 -15.46 -11.57
C LYS A 39 17.08 -15.75 -10.60
N PHE A 40 17.05 -14.98 -9.52
CA PHE A 40 16.01 -15.07 -8.51
C PHE A 40 15.48 -13.68 -8.19
N THR A 41 14.24 -13.44 -8.59
CA THR A 41 13.50 -12.22 -8.31
C THR A 41 12.49 -12.51 -7.22
N PHE A 42 12.43 -11.71 -6.15
CA PHE A 42 11.54 -11.99 -5.04
C PHE A 42 10.88 -10.75 -4.42
N SER A 43 9.73 -10.96 -3.80
CA SER A 43 9.02 -10.03 -2.92
C SER A 43 8.44 -10.86 -1.78
N ILE A 44 9.05 -10.75 -0.60
CA ILE A 44 8.76 -11.58 0.57
C ILE A 44 8.23 -10.70 1.69
N ASN A 45 6.97 -10.90 2.03
CA ASN A 45 6.25 -10.22 3.11
C ASN A 45 6.10 -11.19 4.28
N THR A 46 6.83 -10.92 5.38
CA THR A 46 6.69 -11.67 6.62
C THR A 46 5.95 -10.84 7.65
N HIS A 47 4.87 -11.38 8.18
CA HIS A 47 4.14 -10.81 9.30
C HIS A 47 4.33 -11.71 10.53
N VAL A 48 4.93 -11.17 11.58
CA VAL A 48 5.10 -11.86 12.85
C VAL A 48 3.96 -11.46 13.78
N LEU A 49 3.13 -12.43 14.14
CA LEU A 49 2.12 -12.28 15.18
C LEU A 49 2.75 -12.71 16.50
N ASP A 50 2.78 -11.79 17.46
CA ASP A 50 3.28 -12.12 18.79
C ASP A 50 2.14 -12.06 19.81
N GLY A 51 1.85 -13.24 20.37
CA GLY A 51 1.27 -13.36 21.70
C GLY A 51 2.43 -13.72 22.63
N ASP A 52 2.92 -12.73 23.37
CA ASP A 52 3.74 -12.89 24.58
C ASP A 52 5.24 -13.23 24.47
N VAL A 53 5.89 -13.29 23.29
CA VAL A 53 7.34 -13.54 23.20
C VAL A 53 8.13 -12.26 22.89
N LYS A 54 9.19 -11.99 23.64
CA LYS A 54 10.19 -10.96 23.28
C LYS A 54 11.12 -11.52 22.21
N ILE A 55 10.66 -11.61 20.97
CA ILE A 55 11.55 -11.95 19.85
C ILE A 55 12.41 -10.72 19.56
N ASP A 56 13.74 -10.89 19.58
CA ASP A 56 14.66 -9.87 19.07
C ASP A 56 14.53 -9.84 17.54
N LEU A 57 13.79 -8.85 17.04
CA LEU A 57 13.48 -8.75 15.62
C LEU A 57 14.60 -8.02 14.89
N PRO A 58 15.10 -8.58 13.77
CA PRO A 58 16.20 -7.96 13.04
C PRO A 58 15.77 -6.61 12.47
N THR A 59 16.70 -5.66 12.47
CA THR A 59 16.48 -4.34 11.88
C THR A 59 16.43 -4.42 10.36
N ASN A 60 16.03 -3.32 9.72
CA ASN A 60 16.05 -3.24 8.27
C ASN A 60 17.44 -3.54 7.67
N ASN A 61 18.50 -3.01 8.30
CA ASN A 61 19.86 -3.24 7.84
C ASN A 61 20.29 -4.70 8.01
N ASP A 62 19.86 -5.36 9.10
CA ASP A 62 20.17 -6.77 9.33
C ASP A 62 19.53 -7.65 8.24
N ILE A 63 18.28 -7.36 7.87
CA ILE A 63 17.59 -8.03 6.78
C ILE A 63 18.34 -7.84 5.46
N GLN A 64 18.61 -6.61 5.02
CA GLN A 64 19.34 -6.38 3.75
C GLN A 64 20.70 -7.07 3.74
N ASN A 65 21.46 -6.95 4.84
CA ASN A 65 22.77 -7.56 4.96
C ASN A 65 22.72 -9.09 4.89
N SER A 66 21.65 -9.73 5.39
CA SER A 66 21.49 -11.19 5.31
C SER A 66 21.37 -11.68 3.86
N PHE A 67 20.65 -10.95 2.99
CA PHE A 67 20.51 -11.27 1.57
C PHE A 67 21.79 -10.96 0.79
N ILE A 68 22.46 -9.85 1.12
CA ILE A 68 23.74 -9.47 0.50
C ILE A 68 24.81 -10.54 0.79
N LYS A 69 24.89 -11.05 2.03
CA LYS A 69 25.87 -12.07 2.43
C LYS A 69 25.76 -13.37 1.65
N ILE A 70 24.57 -13.74 1.18
CA ILE A 70 24.37 -14.95 0.36
C ILE A 70 24.48 -14.67 -1.14
N GLY A 71 24.83 -13.45 -1.55
CA GLY A 71 25.15 -13.09 -2.94
C GLY A 71 24.17 -12.14 -3.63
N TYR A 72 23.06 -11.74 -3.00
CA TYR A 72 22.09 -10.82 -3.62
C TYR A 72 22.49 -9.35 -3.45
N LYS A 73 23.04 -8.76 -4.51
CA LYS A 73 23.58 -7.39 -4.47
C LYS A 73 22.52 -6.28 -4.51
N GLN A 74 21.34 -6.57 -5.06
CA GLN A 74 20.28 -5.58 -5.28
C GLN A 74 19.02 -6.02 -4.53
N VAL A 75 18.96 -5.62 -3.27
CA VAL A 75 17.87 -5.92 -2.35
C VAL A 75 17.53 -4.65 -1.59
N ASP A 76 16.25 -4.44 -1.34
CA ASP A 76 15.80 -3.46 -0.37
C ASP A 76 14.78 -4.11 0.56
N SER A 77 14.55 -3.45 1.68
CA SER A 77 13.55 -3.88 2.65
C SER A 77 13.06 -2.70 3.46
N TYR A 78 11.93 -2.92 4.11
CA TYR A 78 11.52 -2.13 5.27
C TYR A 78 11.01 -3.07 6.35
N VAL A 79 11.31 -2.69 7.59
CA VAL A 79 10.90 -3.40 8.80
C VAL A 79 10.08 -2.42 9.62
N ASP A 80 8.90 -2.87 10.02
CA ASP A 80 7.98 -2.14 10.87
C ASP A 80 7.74 -2.95 12.15
N VAL A 81 8.17 -2.40 13.28
CA VAL A 81 8.06 -3.07 14.57
C VAL A 81 7.02 -2.34 15.40
N ASN A 82 5.80 -2.88 15.42
CA ASN A 82 4.77 -2.45 16.35
C ASN A 82 4.05 -3.62 17.01
N LEU A 83 4.76 -4.24 17.94
CA LEU A 83 4.32 -5.39 18.73
C LEU A 83 3.00 -5.17 19.50
N SER A 84 2.63 -3.92 19.80
CA SER A 84 1.50 -3.61 20.68
C SER A 84 0.12 -3.64 20.02
N LYS A 85 0.04 -3.56 18.68
CA LYS A 85 -1.25 -3.45 17.97
C LYS A 85 -1.40 -4.40 16.79
N ILE A 86 -0.37 -4.54 15.96
CA ILE A 86 -0.45 -5.27 14.68
C ILE A 86 0.60 -6.37 14.59
N GLY A 87 1.51 -6.47 15.55
CA GLY A 87 2.68 -7.33 15.43
C GLY A 87 3.77 -6.65 14.59
N ALA A 88 4.71 -7.44 14.09
CA ALA A 88 5.86 -6.90 13.40
C ALA A 88 5.86 -7.35 11.94
N LYS A 89 6.17 -6.43 11.01
CA LYS A 89 6.14 -6.70 9.57
C LYS A 89 7.51 -6.46 8.97
N CYS A 90 7.88 -7.30 8.03
CA CYS A 90 9.05 -7.11 7.19
C CYS A 90 8.67 -7.40 5.74
N HIS A 91 9.02 -6.50 4.84
CA HIS A 91 8.96 -6.76 3.41
C HIS A 91 10.37 -6.58 2.85
N VAL A 92 10.90 -7.65 2.25
CA VAL A 92 12.20 -7.68 1.58
C VAL A 92 12.00 -8.10 0.13
N TYR A 93 12.65 -7.41 -0.79
CA TYR A 93 12.42 -7.59 -2.23
C TYR A 93 13.65 -7.28 -3.07
N SER A 94 13.72 -7.89 -4.25
CA SER A 94 14.75 -7.64 -5.24
C SER A 94 14.57 -6.28 -5.92
N LEU A 95 15.70 -5.67 -6.29
CA LEU A 95 15.72 -4.49 -7.15
C LEU A 95 16.29 -4.83 -8.55
N PRO A 96 15.76 -4.23 -9.63
CA PRO A 96 14.55 -3.39 -9.66
C PRO A 96 13.29 -4.20 -9.30
N TYR A 97 12.27 -3.56 -8.74
CA TYR A 97 11.04 -4.24 -8.35
C TYR A 97 10.26 -4.70 -9.59
N GLU A 98 10.04 -6.02 -9.73
CA GLU A 98 9.46 -6.59 -10.95
C GLU A 98 7.98 -6.95 -10.88
N PHE A 99 7.35 -6.82 -9.72
CA PHE A 99 5.96 -7.22 -9.51
C PHE A 99 5.00 -6.07 -9.82
N ASP A 100 3.77 -6.43 -10.21
CA ASP A 100 2.68 -5.49 -10.48
C ASP A 100 1.90 -5.08 -9.23
N THR A 101 2.08 -5.80 -8.12
CA THR A 101 1.44 -5.52 -6.84
C THR A 101 2.46 -5.19 -5.77
N PHE A 102 2.19 -4.18 -4.95
CA PHE A 102 2.95 -3.90 -3.74
C PHE A 102 1.97 -3.83 -2.56
N PHE A 103 2.14 -4.72 -1.58
CA PHE A 103 1.24 -4.80 -0.42
C PHE A 103 1.92 -4.32 0.85
N ASP A 104 1.10 -3.92 1.83
CA ASP A 104 1.56 -3.58 3.18
C ASP A 104 2.61 -2.45 3.20
N LEU A 105 2.43 -1.41 2.38
CA LEU A 105 3.27 -0.22 2.43
C LEU A 105 2.93 0.61 3.68
N THR A 106 3.96 0.96 4.45
CA THR A 106 3.87 1.73 5.71
C THR A 106 4.77 2.95 5.62
N ASN A 107 4.64 3.89 6.56
CA ASN A 107 5.44 5.13 6.63
C ASN A 107 6.95 4.89 6.69
N SER A 108 7.41 3.66 6.93
CA SER A 108 8.81 3.26 6.87
C SER A 108 9.39 3.22 5.45
N PHE A 109 8.56 3.26 4.40
CA PHE A 109 9.02 3.31 3.01
C PHE A 109 9.78 4.61 2.69
N ARG A 110 10.96 4.49 2.04
CA ARG A 110 11.94 5.59 1.91
C ARG A 110 12.10 6.19 0.52
N ARG A 111 11.23 5.81 -0.43
CA ARG A 111 11.25 6.12 -1.87
C ARG A 111 11.87 5.04 -2.76
N GLY A 112 11.52 5.07 -4.04
CA GLY A 112 12.14 4.25 -5.08
C GLY A 112 11.46 4.42 -6.44
N ASN A 113 11.85 3.60 -7.42
CA ASN A 113 11.14 3.53 -8.70
C ASN A 113 10.39 2.20 -8.81
N PHE A 114 9.06 2.27 -8.86
CA PHE A 114 8.15 1.15 -8.95
C PHE A 114 7.29 1.21 -10.22
N ASP A 115 7.91 1.51 -11.37
CA ASP A 115 7.27 1.61 -12.69
C ASP A 115 6.42 0.39 -13.12
N LYS A 116 6.67 -0.79 -12.54
CA LYS A 116 5.92 -2.02 -12.82
C LYS A 116 4.67 -2.18 -11.95
N VAL A 117 4.59 -1.50 -10.81
CA VAL A 117 3.47 -1.61 -9.88
C VAL A 117 2.22 -0.93 -10.45
N ARG A 118 1.11 -1.64 -10.40
CA ARG A 118 -0.24 -1.22 -10.79
C ARG A 118 -1.20 -1.21 -9.60
N CYS A 119 -0.93 -2.04 -8.59
CA CYS A 119 -1.77 -2.20 -7.41
C CYS A 119 -0.95 -1.94 -6.15
N LEU A 120 -1.36 -0.97 -5.33
CA LEU A 120 -0.71 -0.62 -4.07
C LEU A 120 -1.72 -0.70 -2.93
N ALA A 121 -1.35 -1.39 -1.85
CA ALA A 121 -2.08 -1.37 -0.58
C ALA A 121 -1.21 -0.75 0.52
N MET A 122 -1.77 0.27 1.17
CA MET A 122 -1.13 1.04 2.23
C MET A 122 -1.89 0.86 3.54
N HIS A 123 -1.18 0.56 4.61
CA HIS A 123 -1.75 0.42 5.94
C HIS A 123 -0.71 0.71 7.01
N ASP A 124 -1.03 1.58 7.96
CA ASP A 124 -0.14 1.92 9.06
C ASP A 124 -0.96 2.41 10.28
N ILE A 125 -0.37 2.34 11.46
CA ILE A 125 -0.88 2.97 12.70
C ILE A 125 -0.53 4.45 12.80
N HIS A 126 0.42 4.91 12.00
CA HIS A 126 0.76 6.31 11.91
C HIS A 126 0.04 6.92 10.72
N PRO A 127 -0.47 8.15 10.83
CA PRO A 127 -1.19 8.77 9.73
C PRO A 127 -0.28 8.95 8.50
N PHE A 128 -0.84 8.77 7.31
CA PHE A 128 -0.16 9.12 6.06
C PHE A 128 -0.42 10.59 5.74
N GLU A 129 0.61 11.43 5.88
CA GLU A 129 0.49 12.86 5.64
C GLU A 129 0.40 13.18 4.13
N HIS A 130 -0.08 14.38 3.80
CA HIS A 130 -0.26 14.83 2.40
C HIS A 130 1.01 14.63 1.54
N ASP A 131 2.17 15.06 2.02
CA ASP A 131 3.44 14.94 1.29
C ASP A 131 3.86 13.47 1.07
N TYR A 132 3.33 12.55 1.86
CA TYR A 132 3.55 11.14 1.65
C TYR A 132 2.84 10.65 0.38
N PHE A 133 1.60 11.07 0.14
CA PHE A 133 0.89 10.75 -1.11
C PHE A 133 1.57 11.37 -2.35
N LYS A 134 2.26 12.51 -2.19
CA LYS A 134 3.10 13.07 -3.25
C LYS A 134 4.24 12.12 -3.61
N ILE A 135 4.92 11.55 -2.61
CA ILE A 135 5.93 10.51 -2.81
C ILE A 135 5.33 9.31 -3.55
N ILE A 136 4.19 8.80 -3.08
CA ILE A 136 3.52 7.66 -3.72
C ILE A 136 3.18 7.96 -5.19
N SER A 137 2.66 9.14 -5.50
CA SER A 137 2.34 9.52 -6.89
C SER A 137 3.56 9.57 -7.81
N GLN A 138 4.75 9.86 -7.26
CA GLN A 138 6.00 9.97 -8.01
C GLN A 138 6.66 8.60 -8.21
N ASP A 139 6.68 7.80 -7.15
CA ASP A 139 7.40 6.53 -7.12
C ASP A 139 6.60 5.38 -7.75
N PHE A 140 5.28 5.55 -7.86
CA PHE A 140 4.34 4.62 -8.49
C PHE A 140 3.60 5.30 -9.66
N PRO A 141 4.30 5.75 -10.73
CA PRO A 141 3.73 6.63 -11.75
C PRO A 141 2.62 5.98 -12.59
N PHE A 142 2.55 4.65 -12.60
CA PHE A 142 1.56 3.86 -13.35
C PHE A 142 0.51 3.19 -12.45
N LEU A 143 0.36 3.66 -11.20
CA LEU A 143 -0.59 3.10 -10.25
C LEU A 143 -2.03 3.20 -10.76
N GLN A 144 -2.72 2.06 -10.82
CA GLN A 144 -4.12 1.94 -11.25
C GLN A 144 -5.05 1.74 -10.07
N LYS A 145 -4.63 0.93 -9.10
CA LYS A 145 -5.40 0.61 -7.91
C LYS A 145 -4.66 1.02 -6.65
N LEU A 146 -5.33 1.79 -5.80
CA LEU A 146 -4.82 2.22 -4.50
C LEU A 146 -5.80 1.81 -3.40
N THR A 147 -5.29 1.09 -2.41
CA THR A 147 -6.01 0.79 -1.17
C THR A 147 -5.34 1.51 -0.01
N VAL A 148 -6.11 2.28 0.75
CA VAL A 148 -5.65 2.98 1.96
C VAL A 148 -6.50 2.49 3.13
N ILE A 149 -5.82 2.07 4.20
CA ILE A 149 -6.43 1.65 5.46
C ILE A 149 -5.70 2.36 6.59
N ASN A 150 -6.33 3.39 7.16
CA ASN A 150 -5.74 4.18 8.24
C ASN A 150 -6.80 5.02 8.96
N SER A 151 -7.11 4.66 10.20
CA SER A 151 -8.11 5.35 11.01
C SER A 151 -7.58 6.58 11.73
N GLU A 152 -6.28 6.87 11.65
CA GLU A 152 -5.68 8.01 12.34
C GLU A 152 -5.81 9.30 11.52
N PRO A 153 -6.18 10.42 12.17
CA PRO A 153 -6.28 11.71 11.50
C PRO A 153 -4.90 12.20 11.01
N GLN A 154 -4.91 12.88 9.87
CA GLN A 154 -3.72 13.58 9.37
C GLN A 154 -3.39 14.75 10.28
N LYS A 155 -2.12 14.89 10.66
CA LYS A 155 -1.67 15.97 11.55
C LYS A 155 -1.44 17.27 10.78
N ASN A 156 -1.02 17.17 9.52
CA ASN A 156 -0.64 18.31 8.68
C ASN A 156 -1.59 18.46 7.47
N LYS A 157 -2.87 18.76 7.75
CA LYS A 157 -3.93 18.88 6.72
C LYS A 157 -3.77 20.08 5.79
N GLN A 158 -3.10 21.12 6.27
CA GLN A 158 -2.91 22.40 5.57
C GLN A 158 -1.42 22.59 5.37
N HIS A 159 -1.01 23.16 4.22
CA HIS A 159 0.27 23.84 3.91
C HIS A 159 1.01 23.40 2.65
N SER A 160 0.60 22.34 1.96
CA SER A 160 1.12 22.05 0.62
C SER A 160 0.25 22.73 -0.43
N SER A 161 0.79 23.74 -1.12
CA SER A 161 0.22 24.22 -2.40
C SER A 161 0.42 23.22 -3.54
N THR A 162 1.05 22.07 -3.28
CA THR A 162 1.33 21.09 -4.30
C THR A 162 0.13 20.18 -4.48
N LEU A 163 -0.60 20.43 -5.56
CA LEU A 163 -1.60 19.51 -6.04
C LEU A 163 -0.97 18.16 -6.41
N ILE A 164 -1.49 17.06 -5.84
CA ILE A 164 -1.04 15.70 -6.15
C ILE A 164 -1.85 15.19 -7.35
N THR A 165 -1.23 14.47 -8.27
CA THR A 165 -1.94 13.88 -9.41
C THR A 165 -1.61 12.40 -9.52
N PHE A 166 -2.63 11.56 -9.42
CA PHE A 166 -2.52 10.14 -9.76
C PHE A 166 -3.08 9.93 -11.17
N ALA A 167 -2.21 10.05 -12.17
CA ALA A 167 -2.62 10.12 -13.58
C ALA A 167 -3.29 8.85 -14.10
N GLN A 168 -2.94 7.68 -13.54
CA GLN A 168 -3.41 6.37 -13.99
C GLN A 168 -4.42 5.73 -13.03
N LEU A 169 -4.65 6.32 -11.85
CA LEU A 169 -5.49 5.72 -10.81
C LEU A 169 -6.95 5.69 -11.27
N ASN A 170 -7.49 4.49 -11.35
CA ASN A 170 -8.87 4.23 -11.74
C ASN A 170 -9.69 3.59 -10.61
N GLU A 171 -9.06 2.81 -9.73
CA GLU A 171 -9.70 2.20 -8.57
C GLU A 171 -9.13 2.75 -7.26
N LEU A 172 -10.00 3.31 -6.42
CA LEU A 172 -9.64 3.78 -5.09
C LEU A 172 -10.45 3.04 -4.02
N TYR A 173 -9.75 2.47 -3.05
CA TYR A 173 -10.34 1.78 -1.91
C TYR A 173 -9.96 2.51 -0.63
N LEU A 174 -10.93 3.18 -0.02
CA LEU A 174 -10.80 3.87 1.26
C LEU A 174 -11.54 3.04 2.32
N MET A 175 -10.83 2.08 2.92
CA MET A 175 -11.41 1.14 3.88
C MET A 175 -10.97 1.49 5.30
N ASP A 176 -11.91 1.62 6.22
CA ASP A 176 -11.63 1.98 7.63
C ASP A 176 -10.72 3.20 7.77
N VAL A 177 -10.95 4.21 6.91
CA VAL A 177 -10.15 5.43 6.89
C VAL A 177 -10.76 6.55 7.74
N HIS A 178 -9.90 7.39 8.31
CA HIS A 178 -10.32 8.69 8.82
C HIS A 178 -10.84 9.59 7.68
N ILE A 179 -11.74 10.54 8.00
CA ILE A 179 -12.34 11.45 7.01
C ILE A 179 -11.29 12.28 6.25
N ASP A 180 -10.15 12.57 6.85
CA ASP A 180 -9.07 13.33 6.23
C ASP A 180 -8.56 12.68 4.94
N TYR A 181 -8.54 11.35 4.86
CA TYR A 181 -8.15 10.65 3.63
C TYR A 181 -9.21 10.79 2.55
N VAL A 182 -10.49 10.85 2.94
CA VAL A 182 -11.58 11.11 2.01
C VAL A 182 -11.46 12.52 1.44
N GLU A 183 -11.20 13.52 2.28
CA GLU A 183 -10.92 14.90 1.83
C GLU A 183 -9.67 14.98 0.95
N GLN A 184 -8.59 14.28 1.34
CA GLN A 184 -7.33 14.24 0.59
C GLN A 184 -7.54 13.74 -0.85
N PHE A 185 -8.34 12.69 -1.04
CA PHE A 185 -8.54 12.09 -2.37
C PHE A 185 -9.71 12.68 -3.15
N LEU A 186 -10.81 13.04 -2.49
CA LEU A 186 -12.00 13.48 -3.20
C LEU A 186 -11.95 14.97 -3.55
N PHE A 187 -11.35 15.84 -2.71
CA PHE A 187 -11.23 17.26 -3.05
C PHE A 187 -10.18 17.50 -4.14
N GLU A 188 -10.61 18.16 -5.21
CA GLU A 188 -9.75 18.49 -6.36
C GLU A 188 -8.61 19.46 -6.02
N THR A 189 -8.73 20.18 -4.91
CA THR A 189 -7.69 21.07 -4.38
C THR A 189 -6.50 20.31 -3.83
N ASN A 190 -6.71 19.05 -3.42
CA ASN A 190 -5.70 18.22 -2.76
C ASN A 190 -5.11 17.21 -3.75
N THR A 191 -5.98 16.52 -4.50
CA THR A 191 -5.59 15.45 -5.42
C THR A 191 -6.40 15.52 -6.72
N ARG A 192 -5.78 15.27 -7.87
CA ARG A 192 -6.45 15.02 -9.15
C ARG A 192 -6.46 13.54 -9.48
N LEU A 193 -7.66 13.02 -9.73
CA LEU A 193 -7.92 11.62 -10.08
C LEU A 193 -8.67 11.53 -11.44
N PRO A 194 -8.02 11.92 -12.55
CA PRO A 194 -8.68 12.14 -13.84
C PRO A 194 -9.28 10.87 -14.48
N ARG A 195 -9.01 9.69 -13.93
CA ARG A 195 -9.47 8.39 -14.45
C ARG A 195 -10.23 7.56 -13.43
N LEU A 196 -10.57 8.14 -12.27
CA LEU A 196 -11.27 7.44 -11.21
C LEU A 196 -12.63 6.92 -11.72
N ASN A 197 -12.79 5.60 -11.73
CA ASN A 197 -13.97 4.93 -12.23
C ASN A 197 -14.66 4.06 -11.16
N TYR A 198 -13.93 3.70 -10.11
CA TYR A 198 -14.37 2.81 -9.06
C TYR A 198 -13.92 3.35 -7.69
N LEU A 199 -14.88 3.49 -6.77
CA LEU A 199 -14.63 3.93 -5.40
C LEU A 199 -15.25 2.94 -4.41
N THR A 200 -14.43 2.38 -3.52
CA THR A 200 -14.90 1.74 -2.28
C THR A 200 -14.71 2.71 -1.12
N ILE A 201 -15.77 2.96 -0.35
CA ILE A 201 -15.74 3.91 0.78
C ILE A 201 -16.87 3.62 1.78
N ASN A 202 -16.73 4.05 3.03
CA ASN A 202 -17.83 4.08 3.99
C ASN A 202 -18.79 5.26 3.71
N TYR A 203 -20.08 5.07 3.97
CA TYR A 203 -21.14 6.05 3.70
C TYR A 203 -20.96 7.34 4.51
N GLU A 204 -20.72 7.24 5.82
CA GLU A 204 -20.70 8.42 6.69
C GLU A 204 -19.61 9.43 6.29
N PRO A 205 -18.32 9.04 6.12
CA PRO A 205 -17.29 9.96 5.62
C PRO A 205 -17.63 10.54 4.25
N LEU A 206 -18.18 9.74 3.33
CA LEU A 206 -18.60 10.21 2.00
C LEU A 206 -19.69 11.28 2.11
N ALA A 207 -20.71 11.03 2.94
CA ALA A 207 -21.81 11.97 3.15
C ALA A 207 -21.32 13.28 3.77
N ILE A 208 -20.40 13.23 4.74
CA ILE A 208 -19.83 14.44 5.35
C ILE A 208 -19.04 15.25 4.32
N VAL A 209 -18.10 14.63 3.60
CA VAL A 209 -17.23 15.32 2.63
C VAL A 209 -18.04 15.91 1.46
N THR A 210 -19.09 15.22 1.03
CA THR A 210 -19.99 15.70 -0.03
C THR A 210 -21.10 16.62 0.49
N ASN A 211 -21.17 16.89 1.80
CA ASN A 211 -22.28 17.59 2.45
C ASN A 211 -23.65 17.02 2.02
N ASN A 212 -23.86 15.73 2.26
CA ASN A 212 -25.00 14.95 1.78
C ASN A 212 -25.24 15.13 0.27
N PHE A 213 -24.16 15.01 -0.52
CA PHE A 213 -24.20 15.07 -1.98
C PHE A 213 -24.68 16.43 -2.54
N MET A 214 -24.36 17.52 -1.84
CA MET A 214 -24.66 18.90 -2.25
C MET A 214 -23.40 19.74 -2.53
N ASN A 215 -22.21 19.29 -2.12
CA ASN A 215 -20.96 20.03 -2.27
C ASN A 215 -20.21 19.66 -3.56
N ASP A 216 -19.94 20.64 -4.42
CA ASP A 216 -19.22 20.43 -5.68
C ASP A 216 -17.70 20.21 -5.52
N ALA A 217 -17.09 20.47 -4.36
CA ALA A 217 -15.64 20.37 -4.16
C ALA A 217 -15.07 18.95 -4.42
N ALA A 218 -15.86 17.91 -4.14
CA ALA A 218 -15.52 16.51 -4.42
C ALA A 218 -16.01 16.02 -5.79
N ARG A 219 -16.84 16.81 -6.47
CA ARG A 219 -17.57 16.38 -7.67
C ARG A 219 -16.65 16.18 -8.87
N PHE A 220 -15.59 16.97 -8.98
CA PHE A 220 -14.64 16.85 -10.09
C PHE A 220 -14.02 15.45 -10.16
N ASN A 221 -13.42 14.98 -9.06
CA ASN A 221 -12.82 13.64 -9.00
C ASN A 221 -13.86 12.52 -9.07
N CYS A 222 -15.10 12.78 -8.64
CA CYS A 222 -16.19 11.82 -8.68
C CYS A 222 -16.94 11.77 -10.03
N SER A 223 -16.70 12.72 -10.94
CA SER A 223 -17.52 12.92 -12.14
C SER A 223 -17.52 11.74 -13.11
N GLN A 224 -16.44 10.94 -13.12
CA GLN A 224 -16.28 9.78 -13.99
C GLN A 224 -16.55 8.43 -13.29
N LEU A 225 -16.98 8.45 -12.02
CA LEU A 225 -17.29 7.24 -11.28
C LEU A 225 -18.42 6.46 -11.95
N ARG A 226 -18.14 5.20 -12.27
CA ARG A 226 -19.10 4.23 -12.83
C ARG A 226 -19.55 3.21 -11.82
N ASN A 227 -18.76 3.02 -10.75
CA ASN A 227 -19.07 2.10 -9.68
C ASN A 227 -18.70 2.74 -8.35
N ILE A 228 -19.62 2.68 -7.39
CA ILE A 228 -19.35 3.00 -6.00
C ILE A 228 -19.81 1.82 -5.16
N TYR A 229 -18.90 1.29 -4.36
CA TYR A 229 -19.18 0.27 -3.37
C TYR A 229 -19.14 0.90 -1.98
N ILE A 230 -20.29 0.89 -1.31
CA ILE A 230 -20.39 1.31 0.09
C ILE A 230 -20.21 0.07 0.97
N CYS A 231 -19.27 0.12 1.91
CA CYS A 231 -18.88 -1.03 2.73
C CYS A 231 -19.99 -1.52 3.66
N GLU A 232 -20.99 -0.68 3.94
CA GLU A 232 -22.11 -0.92 4.81
C GLU A 232 -23.46 -0.84 4.07
N PRO A 233 -24.51 -1.50 4.61
CA PRO A 233 -25.87 -1.27 4.15
C PRO A 233 -26.25 0.21 4.30
N PHE A 234 -26.76 0.81 3.24
CA PHE A 234 -27.25 2.19 3.27
C PHE A 234 -28.49 2.37 2.40
N VAL A 235 -29.27 3.40 2.71
CA VAL A 235 -30.37 3.85 1.87
C VAL A 235 -29.87 5.04 1.05
N ARG A 236 -30.00 4.97 -0.27
CA ARG A 236 -29.57 6.06 -1.15
C ARG A 236 -30.38 7.33 -0.85
N PRO A 237 -29.75 8.45 -0.49
CA PRO A 237 -30.46 9.71 -0.32
C PRO A 237 -30.87 10.29 -1.68
N GLU A 238 -31.80 11.24 -1.65
CA GLU A 238 -32.42 11.85 -2.84
C GLU A 238 -31.40 12.37 -3.86
N ASN A 239 -30.33 13.02 -3.40
CA ASN A 239 -29.31 13.63 -4.25
C ASN A 239 -28.19 12.67 -4.70
N PHE A 240 -28.24 11.39 -4.32
CA PHE A 240 -27.12 10.48 -4.58
C PHE A 240 -26.85 10.30 -6.08
N HIS A 241 -27.90 10.00 -6.85
CA HIS A 241 -27.76 9.75 -8.30
C HIS A 241 -27.52 11.02 -9.11
N SER A 242 -28.06 12.17 -8.68
CA SER A 242 -27.80 13.45 -9.35
C SER A 242 -26.38 13.95 -9.12
N TYR A 243 -25.78 13.60 -7.98
CA TYR A 243 -24.39 13.92 -7.67
C TYR A 243 -23.41 13.09 -8.50
N PHE A 244 -23.63 11.78 -8.58
CA PHE A 244 -22.81 10.85 -9.36
C PHE A 244 -23.45 10.54 -10.71
N THR A 245 -23.39 11.50 -11.63
CA THR A 245 -24.09 11.44 -12.92
C THR A 245 -23.66 10.32 -13.86
N SER A 246 -22.55 9.64 -13.56
CA SER A 246 -21.96 8.56 -14.37
C SER A 246 -22.25 7.16 -13.82
N LEU A 247 -22.97 7.06 -12.68
CA LEU A 247 -23.44 5.81 -12.06
C LEU A 247 -24.67 5.20 -12.73
#